data_AF-A0A177E285-F1
#
_entry.id   AF-A0A177E285-F1
#
_cell.length_a   1.000
_cell.length_b   1.000
_cell.length_c   1.000
_cell.angle_alpha   90.00
_cell.angle_beta   90.00
_cell.angle_gamma   90.00
#
_symmetry.space_group_name_H-M   'P 1'
#
loop_
_entity.id
_entity.type
_entity.pdbx_description
1 polymer ?
#
loop_
_entity_poly.entity_id
_entity_poly.type
_entity_poly.pdbx_seq_one_letter_code
_entity_poly.pdbx_strand_id
1 'polypeptide(L)'
;MGGNVDQHHEFEPKIAELVKWAEEVVAGKKTYDAVELKRQIDDFAPILTQHLHDEIGTLVKLENCDGEKIKQAMKETADEGARTADPNLVIPLVLGSIDRGYPGSENFPPLPFFVPYLNAYWFTRKHKGSWRFNPSDHWGNPRPLHFLQ
;
A
#
# COMPACT_ATOMS: atom_id res chain seq x y z
N MET A 1 -2.73 9.78 19.05
CA MET A 1 -2.27 9.82 17.65
C MET A 1 -0.89 10.46 17.47
N GLY A 2 -0.40 11.32 18.38
CA GLY A 2 0.93 11.94 18.26
C GLY A 2 2.07 10.97 17.96
N GLY A 3 2.19 9.87 18.71
CA GLY A 3 3.22 8.84 18.45
C GLY A 3 3.16 8.23 17.04
N ASN A 4 1.97 7.90 16.51
CA ASN A 4 1.84 7.39 15.14
C ASN A 4 2.30 8.44 14.10
N VAL A 5 1.94 9.71 14.31
CA VAL A 5 2.29 10.81 13.39
C VAL A 5 3.79 11.09 13.44
N ASP A 6 4.38 11.09 14.64
CA ASP A 6 5.82 11.29 14.80
C ASP A 6 6.60 10.16 14.12
N GLN A 7 6.20 8.90 14.35
CA GLN A 7 6.78 7.74 13.66
C GLN A 7 6.60 7.82 12.13
N HIS A 8 5.47 8.32 11.63
CA HIS A 8 5.24 8.53 10.21
C HIS A 8 6.27 9.49 9.61
N HIS A 9 6.49 10.63 10.27
CA HIS A 9 7.48 11.61 9.85
C HIS A 9 8.93 11.10 9.93
N GLU A 10 9.21 10.07 10.72
CA GLU A 10 10.55 9.47 10.79
C GLU A 10 10.89 8.59 9.58
N PHE A 11 9.94 7.81 9.06
CA PHE A 11 10.20 6.90 7.93
C PHE A 11 9.86 7.50 6.56
N GLU A 12 8.89 8.42 6.46
CA GLU A 12 8.42 8.99 5.19
C GLU A 12 9.56 9.62 4.35
N PRO A 13 10.45 10.47 4.92
CA PRO A 13 11.54 11.07 4.15
C PRO A 13 12.50 10.03 3.56
N LYS A 14 12.71 8.91 4.27
CA LYS A 14 13.61 7.83 3.84
C LYS A 14 13.01 7.03 2.69
N ILE A 15 11.69 6.83 2.70
CA ILE A 15 10.98 6.26 1.54
C ILE A 15 11.10 7.21 0.34
N ALA A 16 10.94 8.52 0.54
CA ALA A 16 11.11 9.50 -0.53
C ALA A 16 12.53 9.51 -1.12
N GLU A 17 13.56 9.30 -0.29
CA GLU A 17 14.95 9.12 -0.74
C GLU A 17 15.10 7.88 -1.63
N LEU A 18 14.53 6.74 -1.21
CA LEU A 18 14.54 5.51 -2.02
C LEU A 18 13.82 5.70 -3.36
N VAL A 19 12.65 6.36 -3.37
CA VAL A 19 11.91 6.66 -4.60
C VAL A 19 12.77 7.51 -5.53
N LYS A 20 13.35 8.59 -5.02
CA LYS A 20 14.24 9.46 -5.80
C LYS A 20 15.44 8.70 -6.35
N TRP A 21 16.08 7.84 -5.55
CA TRP A 21 17.19 7.01 -6.00
C TRP A 21 16.76 6.08 -7.15
N ALA A 22 15.59 5.43 -7.04
CA ALA A 22 15.06 4.56 -8.08
C ALA A 22 14.78 5.33 -9.38
N GLU A 23 14.22 6.54 -9.30
CA GLU A 23 14.01 7.42 -10.46
C GLU A 23 15.34 7.82 -11.12
N GLU A 24 16.38 8.13 -10.33
CA GLU A 24 17.71 8.45 -10.84
C GLU A 24 18.37 7.26 -11.54
N VAL A 25 18.16 6.04 -11.03
CA VAL A 25 18.61 4.80 -11.68
C VAL A 25 17.89 4.59 -13.02
N VAL A 26 16.56 4.75 -13.04
CA VAL A 26 15.76 4.63 -14.27
C VAL A 26 16.16 5.69 -15.31
N ALA A 27 16.48 6.90 -14.86
CA ALA A 27 16.95 7.99 -15.73
C ALA A 27 18.41 7.84 -16.19
N GLY A 28 19.13 6.78 -15.77
CA GLY A 28 20.53 6.56 -16.11
C GLY A 28 21.52 7.50 -15.42
N LYS A 29 21.07 8.25 -14.39
CA LYS A 29 21.92 9.15 -13.59
C LYS A 29 22.73 8.40 -12.53
N LYS A 30 22.23 7.25 -12.10
CA LYS A 30 22.89 6.31 -11.18
C LYS A 30 22.87 4.91 -11.77
N THR A 31 23.86 4.10 -11.39
CA THR A 31 23.86 2.66 -11.70
C THR A 31 23.10 1.92 -10.61
N TYR A 32 22.30 0.93 -11.00
CA TYR A 32 21.64 0.04 -10.04
C TYR A 32 22.67 -0.70 -9.19
N ASP A 33 22.45 -0.69 -7.88
CA ASP A 33 23.23 -1.46 -6.91
C ASP A 33 22.26 -2.09 -5.90
N ALA A 34 22.26 -3.42 -5.84
CA ALA A 34 21.41 -4.18 -4.92
C ALA A 34 21.79 -3.97 -3.45
N VAL A 35 23.07 -3.69 -3.17
CA VAL A 35 23.55 -3.39 -1.80
C VAL A 35 23.00 -2.06 -1.34
N GLU A 36 23.02 -1.03 -2.20
CA GLU A 36 22.47 0.29 -1.90
C GLU A 36 20.94 0.26 -1.77
N LEU A 37 20.24 -0.50 -2.63
CA LEU A 37 18.80 -0.71 -2.49
C LEU A 37 18.48 -1.33 -1.13
N LYS A 38 19.18 -2.40 -0.76
CA LYS A 38 18.97 -3.06 0.54
C LYS A 38 19.27 -2.12 1.70
N ARG A 39 20.38 -1.36 1.63
CA ARG A 39 20.76 -0.39 2.66
C ARG A 39 19.65 0.65 2.88
N GLN A 40 19.11 1.23 1.81
CA GLN A 40 18.01 2.20 1.91
C GLN A 40 16.73 1.58 2.48
N ILE A 41 16.42 0.32 2.14
CA ILE A 41 15.29 -0.41 2.76
C ILE A 41 15.54 -0.60 4.27
N ASP A 42 16.74 -1.06 4.64
CA ASP A 42 17.12 -1.29 6.03
C ASP A 42 17.08 0.00 6.87
N ASP A 43 17.24 1.18 6.26
CA ASP A 43 17.18 2.48 6.93
C ASP A 43 15.78 2.88 7.42
N PHE A 44 14.70 2.40 6.77
CA PHE A 44 13.32 2.76 7.14
C PHE A 44 12.46 1.58 7.58
N ALA A 45 12.77 0.36 7.13
CA ALA A 45 11.92 -0.80 7.38
C ALA A 45 11.66 -1.07 8.88
N PRO A 46 12.66 -1.00 9.79
CA PRO A 46 12.40 -1.21 11.22
C PRO A 46 11.41 -0.18 11.80
N ILE A 47 11.51 1.09 11.40
CA ILE A 47 10.64 2.18 11.86
C ILE A 47 9.23 1.98 11.31
N LEU A 48 9.11 1.68 10.02
CA LEU A 48 7.83 1.39 9.38
C LEU A 48 7.14 0.18 10.03
N THR A 49 7.88 -0.90 10.30
CA THR A 49 7.34 -2.08 10.99
C THR A 49 6.86 -1.75 12.40
N GLN A 50 7.62 -0.95 13.14
CA GLN A 50 7.21 -0.50 14.47
C GLN A 50 5.93 0.35 14.41
N HIS A 51 5.87 1.32 13.49
CA HIS A 51 4.69 2.16 13.25
C HIS A 51 3.45 1.33 12.96
N LEU A 52 3.54 0.37 12.04
CA LEU A 52 2.43 -0.51 11.67
C LEU A 52 1.95 -1.35 12.87
N HIS A 53 2.84 -1.81 13.74
CA HIS A 53 2.46 -2.53 14.96
C HIS A 53 1.80 -1.62 16.00
N ASP A 54 2.36 -0.45 16.27
CA ASP A 54 1.84 0.50 17.26
C ASP A 54 0.48 1.07 16.83
N GLU A 55 0.27 1.21 15.52
CA GLU A 55 -0.96 1.73 14.96
C GLU A 55 -2.16 0.81 15.20
N ILE A 56 -1.98 -0.51 15.31
CA ILE A 56 -3.07 -1.46 15.59
C ILE A 56 -3.86 -1.03 16.83
N GLY A 57 -3.15 -0.69 17.91
CA GLY A 57 -3.79 -0.26 19.15
C GLY A 57 -4.53 1.08 19.03
N THR A 58 -4.12 1.94 18.10
CA THR A 58 -4.84 3.19 17.78
C THR A 58 -6.07 2.92 16.93
N LEU A 59 -5.98 2.03 15.93
CA LEU A 59 -7.10 1.66 15.07
C LEU A 59 -8.21 0.95 15.85
N VAL A 60 -7.87 0.02 16.75
CA VAL A 60 -8.86 -0.66 17.60
C VAL A 60 -9.66 0.33 18.43
N LYS A 61 -9.02 1.39 18.96
CA LYS A 61 -9.71 2.41 19.77
C LYS A 61 -10.76 3.21 19.00
N LEU A 62 -10.75 3.19 17.66
CA LEU A 62 -11.77 3.83 16.83
C LEU A 62 -13.16 3.25 17.06
N GLU A 63 -13.28 2.03 17.63
CA GLU A 63 -14.56 1.45 18.05
C GLU A 63 -15.32 2.34 19.05
N ASN A 64 -14.58 3.17 19.81
CA ASN A 64 -15.14 4.10 20.80
C ASN A 64 -15.51 5.45 20.19
N CYS A 65 -15.26 5.66 18.89
CA CYS A 65 -15.62 6.86 18.18
C CYS A 65 -17.01 6.74 17.53
N ASP A 66 -17.55 7.89 17.10
CA ASP A 66 -18.77 7.94 16.30
C ASP A 66 -18.53 7.26 14.94
N GLY A 67 -19.16 6.10 14.72
CA GLY A 67 -18.96 5.29 13.52
C GLY A 67 -19.35 6.00 12.22
N GLU A 68 -20.33 6.90 12.23
CA GLU A 68 -20.71 7.65 11.01
C GLU A 68 -19.66 8.71 10.68
N LYS A 69 -19.08 9.37 11.68
CA LYS A 69 -17.94 10.28 11.46
C LYS A 69 -16.70 9.54 10.97
N ILE A 70 -16.43 8.33 11.47
CA ILE A 70 -15.32 7.51 10.99
C ILE A 70 -15.53 7.10 9.53
N LYS A 71 -16.73 6.62 9.16
CA LYS A 71 -17.05 6.31 7.76
C LYS A 71 -16.90 7.53 6.85
N GLN A 72 -17.35 8.70 7.30
CA GLN A 72 -17.22 9.94 6.55
C GLN A 72 -15.75 10.32 6.34
N ALA A 73 -14.92 10.27 7.39
CA ALA A 73 -13.48 10.55 7.29
C ALA A 73 -12.75 9.54 6.38
N MET A 74 -13.13 8.25 6.44
CA MET A 74 -12.60 7.22 5.56
C MET A 74 -12.96 7.49 4.09
N LYS A 75 -14.21 7.90 3.83
CA LYS A 75 -14.66 8.27 2.49
C LYS A 75 -13.91 9.48 1.94
N GLU A 76 -13.77 10.53 2.73
CA GLU A 76 -13.03 11.75 2.34
C GLU A 76 -11.58 11.44 2.00
N THR A 77 -10.94 10.60 2.80
CA THR A 77 -9.55 10.15 2.56
C THR A 77 -9.46 9.34 1.27
N ALA A 78 -10.41 8.43 1.02
CA ALA A 78 -10.45 7.62 -0.19
C ALA A 78 -10.72 8.46 -1.45
N ASP A 79 -11.64 9.43 -1.38
CA ASP A 79 -11.98 10.32 -2.50
C ASP A 79 -10.79 11.20 -2.89
N GLU A 80 -10.07 11.78 -1.91
CA GLU A 80 -8.87 12.57 -2.21
C GLU A 80 -7.77 11.70 -2.81
N GLY A 81 -7.54 10.50 -2.26
CA GLY A 81 -6.59 9.54 -2.82
C GLY A 81 -6.94 9.13 -4.26
N ALA A 82 -8.22 8.92 -4.57
CA ALA A 82 -8.69 8.63 -5.92
C ALA A 82 -8.50 9.80 -6.90
N ARG A 83 -8.53 11.04 -6.40
CA ARG A 83 -8.34 12.26 -7.21
C ARG A 83 -6.88 12.50 -7.59
N THR A 84 -5.94 12.16 -6.71
CA THR A 84 -4.52 12.52 -6.87
C THR A 84 -3.64 11.37 -7.38
N ALA A 85 -4.07 10.11 -7.21
CA ALA A 85 -3.23 8.95 -7.51
C ALA A 85 -3.22 8.52 -8.99
N ASP A 86 -2.11 7.90 -9.44
CA ASP A 86 -2.08 7.18 -10.71
C ASP A 86 -2.95 5.91 -10.60
N PRO A 87 -4.04 5.79 -11.39
CA PRO A 87 -4.91 4.62 -11.33
C PRO A 87 -4.19 3.32 -11.75
N ASN A 88 -3.13 3.40 -12.55
CA ASN A 88 -2.32 2.23 -12.92
C ASN A 88 -1.41 1.74 -11.79
N LEU A 89 -1.30 2.52 -10.70
CA LEU A 89 -0.52 2.16 -9.51
C LEU A 89 -1.45 1.79 -8.35
N VAL A 90 -2.39 2.67 -8.00
CA VAL A 90 -3.21 2.50 -6.79
C VAL A 90 -4.27 1.41 -6.96
N ILE A 91 -4.91 1.29 -8.12
CA ILE A 91 -5.95 0.25 -8.30
C ILE A 91 -5.35 -1.17 -8.18
N PRO A 92 -4.24 -1.51 -8.85
CA PRO A 92 -3.61 -2.82 -8.67
C PRO A 92 -3.07 -3.06 -7.26
N LEU A 93 -2.56 -2.02 -6.58
CA LEU A 93 -2.05 -2.12 -5.21
C LEU A 93 -3.17 -2.43 -4.22
N VAL A 94 -4.25 -1.65 -4.23
CA VAL A 94 -5.40 -1.82 -3.33
C VAL A 94 -6.06 -3.17 -3.57
N LEU A 95 -6.42 -3.48 -4.82
CA LEU A 95 -7.10 -4.74 -5.13
C LEU A 95 -6.24 -5.98 -4.90
N GLY A 96 -4.93 -5.88 -5.08
CA GLY A 96 -4.02 -6.98 -4.75
C GLY A 96 -3.71 -7.10 -3.26
N SER A 97 -4.12 -6.14 -2.43
CA SER A 97 -3.95 -6.18 -0.96
C SER A 97 -5.21 -6.64 -0.22
N ILE A 98 -6.30 -6.91 -0.95
CA ILE A 98 -7.56 -7.35 -0.38
C ILE A 98 -7.63 -8.87 -0.39
N ASP A 99 -7.89 -9.47 0.76
CA ASP A 99 -8.31 -10.86 0.89
C ASP A 99 -9.83 -10.91 0.99
N ARG A 100 -10.52 -11.40 -0.04
CA ARG A 100 -11.99 -11.55 -0.07
C ARG A 100 -12.50 -12.74 0.74
N GLY A 101 -11.61 -13.62 1.20
CA GLY A 101 -11.94 -14.72 2.10
C GLY A 101 -11.97 -14.31 3.57
N TYR A 102 -11.48 -13.11 3.91
CA TYR A 102 -11.47 -12.60 5.28
C TYR A 102 -12.87 -12.13 5.71
N PRO A 103 -13.37 -12.52 6.90
CA PRO A 103 -14.69 -12.10 7.35
C PRO A 103 -14.88 -10.58 7.36
N GLY A 104 -15.87 -10.07 6.61
CA GLY A 104 -16.20 -8.65 6.54
C GLY A 104 -15.49 -7.86 5.45
N SER A 105 -14.63 -8.49 4.62
CA SER A 105 -13.95 -7.86 3.50
C SER A 105 -14.62 -8.10 2.15
N GLU A 106 -15.67 -8.93 2.10
CA GLU A 106 -16.19 -9.53 0.86
C GLU A 106 -16.65 -8.47 -0.16
N ASN A 107 -17.15 -7.35 0.35
CA ASN A 107 -17.66 -6.22 -0.43
C ASN A 107 -16.77 -4.97 -0.37
N PHE A 108 -15.53 -5.10 0.12
CA PHE A 108 -14.59 -3.98 0.23
C PHE A 108 -13.54 -3.99 -0.90
N PRO A 109 -13.32 -2.85 -1.61
CA PRO A 109 -14.11 -1.63 -1.56
C PRO A 109 -15.41 -1.84 -2.36
N PRO A 110 -16.45 -1.02 -2.13
CA PRO A 110 -17.72 -1.13 -2.86
C PRO A 110 -17.57 -0.61 -4.30
N LEU A 111 -16.87 -1.37 -5.13
CA LEU A 111 -16.58 -1.04 -6.51
C LEU A 111 -17.62 -1.65 -7.46
N PRO A 112 -17.88 -0.98 -8.60
CA PRO A 112 -18.67 -1.59 -9.67
C PRO A 112 -18.10 -2.94 -10.10
N PHE A 113 -18.98 -3.89 -10.45
CA PHE A 113 -18.61 -5.29 -10.74
C PHE A 113 -17.54 -5.45 -11.83
N PHE A 114 -17.40 -4.48 -12.73
CA PHE A 114 -16.44 -4.49 -13.83
C PHE A 114 -15.04 -4.00 -13.46
N VAL A 115 -14.86 -3.32 -12.32
CA VAL A 115 -13.56 -2.76 -11.93
C VAL A 115 -12.48 -3.83 -11.68
N PRO A 116 -12.76 -4.97 -11.03
CA PRO A 116 -11.78 -6.06 -10.92
C PRO A 116 -11.30 -6.59 -12.28
N TYR A 117 -12.19 -6.65 -13.27
CA TYR A 117 -11.81 -7.05 -14.64
C TYR A 117 -10.94 -5.98 -15.30
N LEU A 118 -11.30 -4.71 -15.18
CA LEU A 118 -10.50 -3.61 -15.70
C LEU A 118 -9.11 -3.58 -15.05
N ASN A 119 -9.01 -3.88 -13.76
CA ASN A 119 -7.74 -4.05 -13.07
C ASN A 119 -6.93 -5.21 -13.66
N ALA A 120 -7.51 -6.41 -13.70
CA ALA A 120 -6.84 -7.62 -14.17
C ALA A 120 -6.31 -7.49 -15.61
N TYR A 121 -7.03 -6.81 -16.50
CA TYR A 121 -6.71 -6.78 -17.93
C TYR A 121 -6.07 -5.47 -18.43
N TRP A 122 -6.20 -4.36 -17.69
CA TRP A 122 -5.72 -3.04 -18.12
C TRP A 122 -4.72 -2.42 -17.14
N PHE A 123 -5.16 -2.04 -15.94
CA PHE A 123 -4.33 -1.24 -15.02
C PHE A 123 -3.05 -1.96 -14.59
N THR A 124 -3.11 -3.28 -14.44
CA THR A 124 -1.95 -4.08 -14.00
C THR A 124 -0.82 -4.14 -15.04
N ARG A 125 -1.08 -3.79 -16.31
CA ARG A 125 -0.10 -3.96 -17.39
C ARG A 125 1.14 -3.08 -17.23
N LYS A 126 0.97 -1.83 -16.76
CA LYS A 126 2.05 -0.82 -16.69
C LYS A 126 3.19 -1.25 -15.77
N HIS A 127 2.87 -1.79 -14.60
CA HIS A 127 3.84 -2.22 -13.59
C HIS A 127 3.76 -3.72 -13.29
N LYS A 128 3.53 -4.55 -14.33
CA LYS A 128 3.26 -5.99 -14.20
C LYS A 128 4.26 -6.73 -13.30
N GLY A 129 5.54 -6.36 -13.36
CA GLY A 129 6.60 -6.97 -12.55
C GLY A 129 6.46 -6.73 -11.05
N SER A 130 5.85 -5.61 -10.63
CA SER A 130 5.66 -5.24 -9.22
C SER A 130 4.53 -6.03 -8.56
N TRP A 131 3.48 -6.39 -9.31
CA TRP A 131 2.29 -7.07 -8.76
C TRP A 131 2.51 -8.52 -8.35
N ARG A 132 3.71 -9.07 -8.54
CA ARG A 132 4.12 -10.36 -7.96
C ARG A 132 4.29 -10.30 -6.44
N PHE A 133 4.45 -9.11 -5.88
CA PHE A 133 4.62 -8.87 -4.44
C PHE A 133 3.30 -8.62 -3.70
N ASN A 134 2.18 -8.55 -4.42
CA ASN A 134 0.86 -8.41 -3.80
C ASN A 134 0.50 -9.69 -3.01
N PRO A 135 -0.10 -9.55 -1.81
CA PRO A 135 -0.49 -10.69 -0.99
C PRO A 135 -1.68 -11.47 -1.58
N SER A 136 -2.50 -10.83 -2.40
CA SER A 136 -3.65 -11.45 -3.09
C SER A 136 -3.56 -11.30 -4.61
N ASP A 137 -4.30 -12.14 -5.32
CA ASP A 137 -4.50 -12.00 -6.77
C ASP A 137 -5.50 -10.89 -7.14
N HIS A 138 -5.73 -10.69 -8.45
CA HIS A 138 -6.64 -9.64 -8.94
C HIS A 138 -8.11 -9.87 -8.54
N TRP A 139 -8.43 -11.05 -8.03
CA TRP A 139 -9.76 -11.46 -7.58
C TRP A 139 -9.89 -11.44 -6.07
N GLY A 140 -8.81 -11.10 -5.36
CA GLY A 140 -8.75 -11.05 -3.90
C GLY A 140 -8.55 -12.42 -3.26
N ASN A 141 -8.04 -13.41 -3.99
CA ASN A 141 -7.62 -14.68 -3.39
C ASN A 141 -6.20 -14.54 -2.83
N PRO A 142 -5.94 -14.94 -1.57
CA PRO A 142 -4.60 -14.97 -1.01
C PRO A 142 -3.63 -15.79 -1.85
N ARG A 143 -2.38 -15.31 -1.95
CA ARG A 143 -1.29 -16.00 -2.64
C ARG A 143 -0.36 -16.68 -1.66
N PRO A 144 0.29 -17.79 -2.06
CA PRO A 144 1.40 -18.34 -1.30
C PRO A 144 2.52 -17.32 -1.10
N LEU A 145 3.25 -17.44 0.01
CA LEU A 145 4.41 -16.58 0.30
C LEU A 145 5.60 -17.00 -0.58
N HIS A 146 5.64 -16.48 -1.80
CA HIS A 146 6.60 -16.88 -2.84
C HIS A 146 8.07 -16.59 -2.54
N PHE A 147 8.38 -15.83 -1.48
CA PHE A 147 9.70 -15.29 -1.20
C PHE A 147 10.24 -15.66 0.19
N LEU A 148 9.62 -16.62 0.88
CA LEU A 148 10.21 -17.22 2.07
C LEU A 148 11.23 -18.27 1.64
N GLN A 149 12.49 -18.10 2.07
CA GLN A 149 13.53 -19.13 2.05
C GLN A 149 13.61 -19.80 3.41
#